data_AF-A0A4V6A7Z2-F1
#
_entry.id   AF-A0A4V6A7Z2-F1
#
_cell.length_a   1.000
_cell.length_b   1.000
_cell.length_c   1.000
_cell.angle_alpha   90.00
_cell.angle_beta   90.00
_cell.angle_gamma   90.00
#
_symmetry.space_group_name_H-M   'P 1'
#
loop_
_entity.id
_entity.type
_entity.pdbx_description
1 polymer ?
#
loop_
_entity_poly.entity_id
_entity_poly.type
_entity_poly.pdbx_seq_one_letter_code
_entity_poly.pdbx_strand_id
1 'polypeptide(L)'
;MDATSFCGALPQTKLSASNRNFSTSCPRARSVVSVARHLSEEFQQPDKLYSRESLVVSSSSSANKGMTASGRSYLSGPVMKRNPVGQAFCAASVVGVGAFCEGFVDSHLHVTEDKVGVLLLNLGGPETLNDVQPFLFNLFADPDIIRLPRLFQFLQKPLAKLISVLRAPKSKEGYASIGGGSPLRKITDEQADAIKMALKAKGLTANVYVGMRYWYPFTEEAIHQIKKDKITKLVVLPLYPQFSISTTGSSLRVLQNIFSEDAYLSRLPVAIIQSWYQREGYIKSMADLIGEELQKFAKPEEVMIFFSAHGVPLTYVEDAGDPYKDQMEECIYLIMQELKARGSYNDHALAYQSRVGPVQWLKPYTDEVLVELGRKGVKSLLAVPVSFVSEHIETLEEIDMEYKELALESGIENWGRVPALGCTSSFITDLADAVIEALPSAKSISTTRSTSEESDRDFLSYAIKMIFGSVLAFVLLLCPKVITAFRNLLV
;
A
#
# COMPACT_ATOMS: atom_id res chain seq x y z
N MET A 1 -27.98 -50.95 13.27
CA MET A 1 -27.17 -50.84 14.48
C MET A 1 -26.74 -49.40 14.67
N ASP A 2 -27.53 -48.40 15.05
CA ASP A 2 -28.97 -48.04 15.13
C ASP A 2 -28.88 -46.51 15.35
N ALA A 3 -29.41 -45.54 14.58
CA ALA A 3 -30.70 -45.30 13.91
C ALA A 3 -31.86 -44.96 14.87
N THR A 4 -32.16 -43.65 15.03
CA THR A 4 -33.49 -42.97 15.14
C THR A 4 -33.25 -41.50 15.58
N SER A 5 -33.56 -40.39 14.87
CA SER A 5 -34.75 -39.90 14.11
C SER A 5 -35.95 -39.50 14.98
N PHE A 6 -36.36 -38.22 14.92
CA PHE A 6 -37.71 -37.58 15.05
C PHE A 6 -37.47 -36.04 15.09
N CYS A 7 -37.96 -35.11 14.25
CA CYS A 7 -39.13 -34.87 13.39
C CYS A 7 -40.43 -34.39 14.09
N GLY A 8 -40.87 -33.17 13.71
CA GLY A 8 -42.22 -32.58 13.90
C GLY A 8 -42.38 -31.67 15.13
N ALA A 9 -43.18 -30.60 15.15
CA ALA A 9 -44.01 -29.89 14.19
C ALA A 9 -44.47 -28.55 14.83
N LEU A 10 -44.87 -27.58 13.99
CA LEU A 10 -45.56 -26.31 14.33
C LEU A 10 -46.84 -26.51 15.15
N PRO A 11 -47.31 -25.43 15.82
CA PRO A 11 -48.72 -25.08 15.74
C PRO A 11 -49.00 -23.61 15.37
N GLN A 12 -50.16 -23.45 14.74
CA GLN A 12 -50.72 -22.27 14.10
C GLN A 12 -51.32 -21.22 15.07
N THR A 13 -51.31 -19.97 14.59
CA THR A 13 -52.36 -18.93 14.61
C THR A 13 -53.09 -18.56 15.91
N LYS A 14 -53.10 -17.24 16.20
CA LYS A 14 -54.33 -16.47 16.48
C LYS A 14 -54.15 -15.00 16.06
N LEU A 15 -54.81 -14.63 14.97
CA LEU A 15 -55.14 -13.26 14.56
C LEU A 15 -56.51 -12.91 15.16
N SER A 16 -56.65 -11.73 15.77
CA SER A 16 -57.96 -11.12 16.05
C SER A 16 -58.16 -9.87 15.19
N ALA A 17 -59.25 -9.88 14.44
CA ALA A 17 -59.71 -8.78 13.60
C ALA A 17 -60.47 -7.72 14.42
N SER A 18 -60.45 -6.47 13.94
CA SER A 18 -61.54 -5.50 14.14
C SER A 18 -61.79 -4.73 12.83
N ASN A 19 -63.06 -4.77 12.42
CA ASN A 19 -63.67 -4.19 11.23
C ASN A 19 -63.64 -2.65 11.17
N ARG A 20 -63.65 -2.10 9.94
CA ARG A 20 -64.71 -1.15 9.45
C ARG A 20 -64.56 -0.81 7.95
N ASN A 21 -65.52 -1.34 7.16
CA ASN A 21 -66.37 -0.75 6.11
C ASN A 21 -65.84 0.04 4.88
N PHE A 22 -66.17 -0.53 3.71
CA PHE A 22 -66.82 0.03 2.49
C PHE A 22 -66.30 1.32 1.82
N SER A 23 -65.93 1.27 0.54
CA SER A 23 -66.87 1.35 -0.60
C SER A 23 -66.18 1.35 -1.97
N THR A 24 -66.97 0.96 -2.96
CA THR A 24 -66.83 0.76 -4.40
C THR A 24 -66.31 1.94 -5.25
N SER A 25 -65.54 1.67 -6.32
CA SER A 25 -66.02 1.75 -7.73
C SER A 25 -64.88 1.73 -8.77
N CYS A 26 -65.14 1.02 -9.87
CA CYS A 26 -64.39 0.99 -11.13
C CYS A 26 -64.91 2.12 -12.05
N PRO A 27 -64.19 2.59 -13.11
CA PRO A 27 -64.35 1.91 -14.41
C PRO A 27 -63.16 1.99 -15.43
N ARG A 28 -63.01 0.87 -16.17
CA ARG A 28 -62.98 0.70 -17.65
C ARG A 28 -62.14 1.61 -18.59
N ALA A 29 -61.08 0.98 -19.11
CA ALA A 29 -60.52 0.91 -20.49
C ALA A 29 -60.94 1.88 -21.63
N ARG A 30 -59.93 2.31 -22.42
CA ARG A 30 -59.94 2.19 -23.90
C ARG A 30 -58.54 2.34 -24.54
N SER A 31 -58.33 1.53 -25.59
CA SER A 31 -57.16 1.36 -26.47
C SER A 31 -57.06 2.40 -27.60
N VAL A 32 -55.86 2.68 -28.13
CA VAL A 32 -55.62 2.99 -29.56
C VAL A 32 -54.22 2.49 -30.01
N VAL A 33 -54.18 1.98 -31.25
CA VAL A 33 -53.06 1.40 -32.03
C VAL A 33 -52.54 2.42 -33.06
N SER A 34 -51.25 2.37 -33.44
CA SER A 34 -50.66 2.65 -34.80
C SER A 34 -49.13 2.87 -34.66
N VAL A 35 -48.20 1.98 -35.08
CA VAL A 35 -47.66 1.66 -36.43
C VAL A 35 -46.86 2.78 -37.16
N ALA A 36 -45.54 2.57 -37.20
CA ALA A 36 -44.50 2.78 -38.24
C ALA A 36 -44.27 4.14 -38.96
N ARG A 37 -43.00 4.59 -39.02
CA ARG A 37 -42.13 4.51 -40.23
C ARG A 37 -40.71 5.07 -40.00
N HIS A 38 -39.75 4.39 -40.64
CA HIS A 38 -38.37 4.78 -40.95
C HIS A 38 -38.24 6.14 -41.65
N LEU A 39 -37.09 6.80 -41.52
CA LEU A 39 -36.32 7.39 -42.62
C LEU A 39 -34.85 7.58 -42.19
N SER A 40 -33.94 7.08 -43.02
CA SER A 40 -32.50 7.36 -43.04
C SER A 40 -32.25 8.57 -43.93
N GLU A 41 -31.25 9.41 -43.63
CA GLU A 41 -30.41 10.04 -44.66
C GLU A 41 -29.17 10.70 -44.05
N GLU A 42 -28.13 10.70 -44.88
CA GLU A 42 -26.72 10.97 -44.62
C GLU A 42 -26.33 12.25 -45.39
N PHE A 43 -25.17 12.82 -45.03
CA PHE A 43 -24.34 13.80 -45.77
C PHE A 43 -24.49 15.34 -45.59
N GLN A 44 -23.27 15.92 -45.49
CA GLN A 44 -22.76 17.21 -45.99
C GLN A 44 -22.56 18.40 -45.05
N GLN A 45 -21.30 18.58 -44.66
CA GLN A 45 -20.59 19.86 -44.48
C GLN A 45 -20.59 20.68 -45.79
N PRO A 46 -20.49 22.03 -45.73
CA PRO A 46 -19.18 22.66 -45.97
C PRO A 46 -18.88 23.94 -45.15
N ASP A 47 -17.58 24.27 -45.14
CA ASP A 47 -16.89 25.43 -44.55
C ASP A 47 -17.47 26.82 -44.89
N LYS A 48 -17.24 27.78 -43.97
CA LYS A 48 -16.94 29.18 -44.31
C LYS A 48 -16.21 29.93 -43.19
N LEU A 49 -14.98 30.34 -43.52
CA LEU A 49 -14.21 31.43 -42.89
C LEU A 49 -14.97 32.77 -42.98
N TYR A 50 -14.90 33.60 -41.94
CA TYR A 50 -14.80 35.06 -42.10
C TYR A 50 -14.05 35.72 -40.92
N SER A 51 -13.40 36.82 -41.27
CA SER A 51 -12.25 37.46 -40.62
C SER A 51 -12.60 38.38 -39.44
N ARG A 52 -11.73 38.33 -38.42
CA ARG A 52 -10.89 39.43 -37.89
C ARG A 52 -11.53 40.83 -37.73
N GLU A 53 -11.61 41.30 -36.49
CA GLU A 53 -11.20 42.66 -36.08
C GLU A 53 -11.19 42.78 -34.54
N SER A 54 -10.05 43.15 -33.96
CA SER A 54 -10.00 43.72 -32.60
C SER A 54 -8.94 44.81 -32.56
N LEU A 55 -9.41 46.01 -32.23
CA LEU A 55 -8.67 47.26 -32.18
C LEU A 55 -7.54 47.28 -31.15
N VAL A 56 -6.52 48.06 -31.51
CA VAL A 56 -5.39 48.54 -30.71
C VAL A 56 -5.79 49.78 -29.91
N VAL A 57 -5.43 49.86 -28.62
CA VAL A 57 -4.98 51.10 -27.96
C VAL A 57 -3.87 50.79 -26.94
N SER A 58 -2.74 51.46 -27.16
CA SER A 58 -1.46 51.54 -26.45
C SER A 58 -1.57 52.37 -25.15
N SER A 59 -0.96 52.01 -24.01
CA SER A 59 0.46 52.15 -23.57
C SER A 59 0.80 53.44 -22.80
N SER A 60 1.41 53.28 -21.62
CA SER A 60 2.49 54.13 -21.03
C SER A 60 3.02 53.40 -19.77
N SER A 61 4.23 52.86 -19.59
CA SER A 61 5.64 53.19 -19.90
C SER A 61 6.39 53.93 -18.77
N SER A 62 7.32 53.22 -18.12
CA SER A 62 8.65 53.67 -17.67
C SER A 62 9.48 52.42 -17.28
N ALA A 63 10.42 51.94 -18.11
CA ALA A 63 11.85 52.31 -18.24
C ALA A 63 12.62 52.15 -16.89
N ASN A 64 13.72 51.40 -16.75
CA ASN A 64 14.88 51.27 -17.64
C ASN A 64 15.79 50.05 -17.26
N LYS A 65 16.31 49.36 -18.30
CA LYS A 65 17.69 48.84 -18.57
C LYS A 65 18.52 48.15 -17.45
N GLY A 66 19.24 47.05 -17.70
CA GLY A 66 19.91 46.71 -18.97
C GLY A 66 20.37 45.25 -19.19
N MET A 67 20.76 45.04 -20.46
CA MET A 67 21.20 43.83 -21.20
C MET A 67 22.52 43.20 -20.69
N THR A 68 22.83 41.92 -20.93
CA THR A 68 23.20 41.26 -22.23
C THR A 68 23.22 39.73 -22.02
N ALA A 69 22.49 38.88 -22.77
CA ALA A 69 22.58 38.44 -24.17
C ALA A 69 23.65 37.34 -24.41
N SER A 70 23.22 36.08 -24.62
CA SER A 70 23.35 35.27 -25.87
C SER A 70 23.00 33.82 -25.49
N GLY A 71 22.31 32.96 -26.23
CA GLY A 71 21.82 32.93 -27.60
C GLY A 71 21.30 31.50 -27.83
N ARG A 72 20.11 31.39 -28.43
CA ARG A 72 19.32 30.16 -28.63
C ARG A 72 19.81 29.42 -29.88
N SER A 73 19.85 28.08 -29.87
CA SER A 73 19.61 27.31 -31.10
C SER A 73 18.98 25.95 -30.79
N TYR A 74 17.90 25.67 -31.53
CA TYR A 74 17.19 24.40 -31.58
C TYR A 74 17.85 23.49 -32.61
N LEU A 75 18.01 22.21 -32.28
CA LEU A 75 18.19 21.16 -33.28
C LEU A 75 17.32 19.94 -32.92
N SER A 76 16.55 19.53 -33.92
CA SER A 76 15.64 18.39 -33.94
C SER A 76 16.32 17.13 -34.48
N GLY A 77 15.98 15.97 -33.90
CA GLY A 77 16.03 14.64 -34.52
C GLY A 77 17.39 13.91 -34.54
N PRO A 78 17.40 12.56 -34.69
CA PRO A 78 16.54 11.87 -35.63
C PRO A 78 15.76 10.64 -35.14
N VAL A 79 14.68 10.43 -35.89
CA VAL A 79 13.77 9.29 -36.00
C VAL A 79 14.49 8.05 -36.54
N MET A 80 14.28 6.89 -35.92
CA MET A 80 14.77 5.60 -36.38
C MET A 80 13.78 4.99 -37.39
N LYS A 81 14.16 4.97 -38.67
CA LYS A 81 13.42 4.35 -39.77
C LYS A 81 13.64 2.83 -39.79
N ARG A 82 12.54 2.08 -39.93
CA ARG A 82 12.53 0.72 -40.50
C ARG A 82 12.92 0.77 -41.99
N ASN A 83 13.60 -0.27 -42.47
CA ASN A 83 13.36 -0.82 -43.80
C ASN A 83 13.69 -2.33 -43.87
N PRO A 84 12.94 -3.11 -44.68
CA PRO A 84 13.14 -4.54 -44.95
C PRO A 84 14.01 -4.77 -46.19
N VAL A 85 14.21 -6.06 -46.56
CA VAL A 85 14.81 -6.69 -47.78
C VAL A 85 15.87 -7.71 -47.29
N GLY A 86 15.83 -9.02 -47.56
CA GLY A 86 15.20 -9.77 -48.64
C GLY A 86 16.23 -10.13 -49.72
N GLN A 87 17.11 -11.10 -49.47
CA GLN A 87 17.84 -11.78 -50.54
C GLN A 87 18.34 -13.18 -50.13
N ALA A 88 17.86 -14.18 -50.86
CA ALA A 88 18.32 -15.55 -50.86
C ALA A 88 19.59 -15.68 -51.72
N PHE A 89 20.53 -16.53 -51.32
CA PHE A 89 21.42 -17.24 -52.24
C PHE A 89 21.72 -18.65 -51.73
N CYS A 90 21.93 -19.52 -52.72
CA CYS A 90 21.75 -20.95 -52.69
C CYS A 90 22.89 -21.74 -52.03
N ALA A 91 22.56 -23.00 -51.75
CA ALA A 91 23.42 -24.07 -51.27
C ALA A 91 24.68 -24.32 -52.11
N ALA A 92 25.75 -24.73 -51.42
CA ALA A 92 26.78 -25.60 -51.96
C ALA A 92 27.12 -26.67 -50.92
N SER A 93 26.70 -27.89 -51.21
CA SER A 93 27.02 -29.11 -50.49
C SER A 93 28.49 -29.45 -50.70
N VAL A 94 29.24 -29.66 -49.63
CA VAL A 94 30.50 -30.40 -49.69
C VAL A 94 30.41 -31.54 -48.69
N VAL A 95 30.33 -32.75 -49.25
CA VAL A 95 30.48 -34.03 -48.57
C VAL A 95 31.93 -34.17 -48.14
N GLY A 96 32.16 -34.34 -46.84
CA GLY A 96 33.44 -34.72 -46.27
C GLY A 96 33.22 -35.76 -45.18
N VAL A 97 33.35 -37.03 -45.53
CA VAL A 97 33.39 -38.16 -44.61
C VAL A 97 34.76 -38.17 -43.93
N GLY A 98 34.81 -38.31 -42.59
CA GLY A 98 36.06 -38.58 -41.91
C GLY A 98 36.01 -38.57 -40.39
N ALA A 99 36.03 -39.79 -39.82
CA ALA A 99 36.54 -40.17 -38.50
C ALA A 99 35.73 -39.78 -37.25
N PHE A 100 35.05 -40.81 -36.72
CA PHE A 100 34.78 -40.98 -35.30
C PHE A 100 36.08 -40.85 -34.48
N CYS A 101 36.03 -40.00 -33.45
CA CYS A 101 36.79 -40.20 -32.23
C CYS A 101 35.84 -39.93 -31.05
N GLU A 102 35.60 -40.99 -30.29
CA GLU A 102 34.92 -40.95 -28.99
C GLU A 102 35.66 -40.03 -28.02
N GLY A 103 34.87 -39.29 -27.24
CA GLY A 103 35.37 -38.43 -26.17
C GLY A 103 34.35 -37.42 -25.71
N PHE A 104 33.05 -37.77 -25.67
CA PHE A 104 32.06 -36.96 -24.96
C PHE A 104 32.27 -37.19 -23.46
N VAL A 105 33.10 -36.34 -22.85
CA VAL A 105 33.00 -36.10 -21.42
C VAL A 105 31.71 -35.30 -21.26
N ASP A 106 30.62 -36.00 -20.94
CA ASP A 106 29.38 -35.39 -20.50
C ASP A 106 29.67 -34.71 -19.15
N SER A 107 30.19 -33.49 -19.20
CA SER A 107 30.10 -32.59 -18.05
C SER A 107 28.62 -32.26 -17.95
N HIS A 108 27.90 -33.09 -17.19
CA HIS A 108 26.67 -32.71 -16.53
C HIS A 108 26.97 -31.44 -15.73
N LEU A 109 26.89 -30.29 -16.40
CA LEU A 109 26.52 -29.04 -15.77
C LEU A 109 25.19 -29.36 -15.12
N HIS A 110 25.23 -29.64 -13.82
CA HIS A 110 24.05 -29.56 -12.98
C HIS A 110 23.50 -28.14 -13.19
N VAL A 111 22.57 -28.00 -14.13
CA VAL A 111 21.68 -26.86 -14.19
C VAL A 111 20.90 -26.99 -12.89
N THR A 112 21.39 -26.34 -11.85
CA THR A 112 20.66 -26.24 -10.60
C THR A 112 19.37 -25.55 -10.95
N GLU A 113 18.25 -26.28 -10.93
CA GLU A 113 16.94 -25.69 -11.15
C GLU A 113 16.77 -24.49 -10.23
N ASP A 114 16.40 -23.36 -10.82
CA ASP A 114 16.17 -22.13 -10.07
C ASP A 114 14.97 -22.34 -9.13
N LYS A 115 15.24 -22.38 -7.83
CA LYS A 115 14.23 -22.41 -6.78
C LYS A 115 13.96 -20.99 -6.33
N VAL A 116 12.87 -20.42 -6.82
CA VAL A 116 12.47 -19.05 -6.48
C VAL A 116 11.68 -19.02 -5.18
N GLY A 117 12.09 -18.12 -4.29
CA GLY A 117 11.35 -17.76 -3.08
C GLY A 117 10.86 -16.31 -3.17
N VAL A 118 9.71 -16.05 -2.55
CA VAL A 118 9.18 -14.70 -2.34
C VAL A 118 8.98 -14.52 -0.84
N LEU A 119 9.63 -13.53 -0.24
CA LEU A 119 9.46 -13.19 1.17
C LEU A 119 8.58 -11.95 1.28
N LEU A 120 7.37 -12.13 1.79
CA LEU A 120 6.47 -11.04 2.16
C LEU A 120 6.88 -10.49 3.52
N LEU A 121 7.07 -9.17 3.60
CA LEU A 121 7.38 -8.49 4.86
C LEU A 121 6.19 -7.64 5.30
N ASN A 122 5.78 -7.77 6.55
CA ASN A 122 4.71 -6.98 7.13
C ASN A 122 4.95 -6.77 8.65
N LEU A 123 4.14 -5.93 9.29
CA LEU A 123 4.34 -5.51 10.68
C LEU A 123 4.06 -6.68 11.65
N GLY A 124 3.02 -7.46 11.33
CA GLY A 124 2.41 -8.42 12.22
C GLY A 124 1.33 -7.78 13.10
N GLY A 125 0.64 -8.61 13.86
CA GLY A 125 -0.36 -8.15 14.82
C GLY A 125 -0.69 -9.27 15.80
N PRO A 126 -1.09 -8.93 17.04
CA PRO A 126 -1.40 -9.91 18.07
C PRO A 126 -2.61 -10.75 17.67
N GLU A 127 -2.50 -12.08 17.73
CA GLU A 127 -3.59 -12.99 17.35
C GLU A 127 -4.66 -13.12 18.44
N THR A 128 -4.27 -12.90 19.70
CA THR A 128 -5.17 -12.91 20.86
C THR A 128 -4.94 -11.70 21.76
N LEU A 129 -5.91 -11.42 22.64
CA LEU A 129 -5.78 -10.35 23.65
C LEU A 129 -4.59 -10.54 24.61
N ASN A 130 -4.10 -11.77 24.79
CA ASN A 130 -2.92 -12.04 25.63
C ASN A 130 -1.62 -11.64 24.94
N ASP A 131 -1.63 -11.61 23.61
CA ASP A 131 -0.47 -11.29 22.77
C ASP A 131 -0.22 -9.79 22.65
N VAL A 132 -1.20 -8.95 22.99
CA VAL A 132 -1.14 -7.49 22.82
C VAL A 132 0.06 -6.87 23.53
N GLN A 133 0.30 -7.20 24.81
CA GLN A 133 1.44 -6.60 25.53
C GLN A 133 2.80 -7.09 25.01
N PRO A 134 3.01 -8.40 24.76
CA PRO A 134 4.22 -8.90 24.10
C PRO A 134 4.47 -8.29 22.72
N PHE A 135 3.42 -8.14 21.89
CA PHE A 135 3.50 -7.47 20.60
C PHE A 135 3.96 -6.01 20.73
N LEU A 136 3.31 -5.24 21.61
CA LEU A 136 3.68 -3.85 21.87
C LEU A 136 5.11 -3.74 22.42
N PHE A 137 5.56 -4.70 23.23
CA PHE A 137 6.93 -4.74 23.70
C PHE A 137 7.91 -4.86 22.53
N ASN A 138 7.67 -5.77 21.59
CA ASN A 138 8.52 -5.94 20.40
C ASN A 138 8.53 -4.67 19.53
N LEU A 139 7.36 -4.06 19.32
CA LEU A 139 7.20 -2.81 18.57
C LEU A 139 8.03 -1.67 19.18
N PHE A 140 7.89 -1.42 20.49
CA PHE A 140 8.61 -0.32 21.15
C PHE A 140 10.07 -0.63 21.47
N ALA A 141 10.47 -1.90 21.45
CA ALA A 141 11.87 -2.30 21.57
C ALA A 141 12.68 -2.02 20.29
N ASP A 142 12.01 -1.74 19.17
CA ASP A 142 12.64 -1.39 17.92
C ASP A 142 13.23 0.03 17.96
N PRO A 143 14.56 0.20 17.80
CA PRO A 143 15.17 1.52 17.71
C PRO A 143 14.67 2.33 16.53
N ASP A 144 14.11 1.71 15.50
CA ASP A 144 13.58 2.40 14.33
C ASP A 144 12.17 2.96 14.51
N ILE A 145 11.50 2.59 15.61
CA ILE A 145 10.20 3.14 16.03
C ILE A 145 10.40 4.18 17.13
N ILE A 146 11.15 3.84 18.18
CA ILE A 146 11.52 4.78 19.25
C ILE A 146 13.03 4.90 19.26
N ARG A 147 13.53 6.02 18.71
CA ARG A 147 14.97 6.33 18.65
C ARG A 147 15.44 6.94 19.96
N LEU A 148 16.15 6.17 20.78
CA LEU A 148 16.93 6.71 21.89
C LEU A 148 18.32 7.16 21.43
N PRO A 149 18.91 8.19 22.06
CA PRO A 149 20.32 8.50 21.84
C PRO A 149 21.21 7.29 22.12
N ARG A 150 22.30 7.11 21.35
CA ARG A 150 23.22 5.96 21.50
C ARG A 150 23.72 5.76 22.93
N LEU A 151 23.95 6.86 23.66
CA LEU A 151 24.38 6.82 25.06
C LEU A 151 23.34 6.17 25.98
N PHE A 152 22.06 6.22 25.62
CA PHE A 152 20.94 5.66 26.37
C PHE A 152 20.31 4.42 25.71
N GLN A 153 20.96 3.84 24.69
CA GLN A 153 20.42 2.67 23.97
C GLN A 153 20.16 1.48 24.90
N PHE A 154 20.94 1.34 25.99
CA PHE A 154 20.74 0.31 27.00
C PHE A 154 19.39 0.41 27.73
N LEU A 155 18.74 1.59 27.71
CA LEU A 155 17.42 1.82 28.28
C LEU A 155 16.27 1.46 27.32
N GLN A 156 16.54 1.08 26.08
CA GLN A 156 15.50 0.78 25.07
C GLN A 156 14.53 -0.30 25.56
N LYS A 157 15.04 -1.47 25.99
CA LYS A 157 14.20 -2.59 26.44
C LYS A 157 13.43 -2.28 27.74
N PRO A 158 14.05 -1.68 28.78
CA PRO A 158 13.31 -1.20 29.95
C PRO A 158 12.19 -0.22 29.58
N LEU A 159 12.47 0.75 28.70
CA LEU A 159 11.49 1.72 28.25
C LEU A 159 10.34 1.05 27.47
N ALA A 160 10.67 0.15 26.55
CA ALA A 160 9.69 -0.63 25.79
C ALA A 160 8.79 -1.45 26.72
N LYS A 161 9.33 -2.07 27.77
CA LYS A 161 8.56 -2.80 28.78
C LYS A 161 7.60 -1.87 29.53
N LEU A 162 8.06 -0.70 29.96
CA LEU A 162 7.21 0.28 30.63
C LEU A 162 6.07 0.76 29.71
N ILE A 163 6.39 1.20 28.49
CA ILE A 163 5.40 1.71 27.53
C ILE A 163 4.39 0.62 27.16
N SER A 164 4.86 -0.60 26.86
CA SER A 164 3.96 -1.70 26.49
C SER A 164 2.99 -2.08 27.62
N VAL A 165 3.43 -2.12 28.88
CA VAL A 165 2.54 -2.37 30.03
C VAL A 165 1.50 -1.25 30.19
N LEU A 166 1.92 0.01 30.05
CA LEU A 166 1.01 1.16 30.16
C LEU A 166 -0.02 1.22 29.03
N ARG A 167 0.35 0.84 27.80
CA ARG A 167 -0.52 0.92 26.62
C ARG A 167 -1.35 -0.33 26.38
N ALA A 168 -0.97 -1.46 26.98
CA ALA A 168 -1.66 -2.73 26.77
C ALA A 168 -3.16 -2.69 27.11
N PRO A 169 -3.65 -2.06 28.21
CA PRO A 169 -5.08 -2.05 28.53
C PRO A 169 -5.92 -1.43 27.42
N LYS A 170 -5.63 -0.17 27.00
CA LYS A 170 -6.36 0.49 25.90
C LYS A 170 -6.25 -0.32 24.61
N SER A 171 -5.07 -0.84 24.29
CA SER A 171 -4.88 -1.62 23.05
C SER A 171 -5.66 -2.94 23.07
N LYS A 172 -5.78 -3.60 24.23
CA LYS A 172 -6.60 -4.81 24.39
C LYS A 172 -8.09 -4.52 24.21
N GLU A 173 -8.57 -3.37 24.67
CA GLU A 173 -9.95 -2.94 24.43
C GLU A 173 -10.22 -2.76 22.93
N GLY A 174 -9.31 -2.11 22.21
CA GLY A 174 -9.41 -1.97 20.75
C GLY A 174 -9.34 -3.31 20.01
N TYR A 175 -8.45 -4.23 20.41
CA TYR A 175 -8.46 -5.59 19.83
C TYR A 175 -9.71 -6.38 20.20
N ALA A 176 -10.29 -6.16 21.38
CA ALA A 176 -11.51 -6.84 21.80
C ALA A 176 -12.73 -6.37 20.99
N SER A 177 -12.81 -5.08 20.65
CA SER A 177 -13.91 -4.54 19.85
C SER A 177 -13.95 -5.07 18.41
N ILE A 178 -12.80 -5.49 17.86
CA ILE A 178 -12.69 -6.04 16.50
C ILE A 178 -12.69 -7.58 16.44
N GLY A 179 -13.00 -8.27 17.54
CA GLY A 179 -13.13 -9.74 17.57
C GLY A 179 -12.03 -10.49 18.34
N GLY A 180 -11.16 -9.78 19.06
CA GLY A 180 -10.22 -10.38 20.03
C GLY A 180 -8.78 -10.54 19.54
N GLY A 181 -8.46 -10.12 18.32
CA GLY A 181 -7.14 -10.24 17.71
C GLY A 181 -7.06 -9.55 16.35
N SER A 182 -5.85 -9.40 15.83
CA SER A 182 -5.58 -8.79 14.53
C SER A 182 -5.86 -9.78 13.38
N PRO A 183 -6.69 -9.42 12.39
CA PRO A 183 -6.89 -10.26 11.20
C PRO A 183 -5.71 -10.20 10.22
N LEU A 184 -4.76 -9.27 10.43
CA LEU A 184 -3.66 -9.00 9.52
C LEU A 184 -2.85 -10.25 9.15
N ARG A 185 -2.56 -11.12 10.13
CA ARG A 185 -1.77 -12.32 9.87
C ARG A 185 -2.51 -13.28 8.93
N LYS A 186 -3.79 -13.55 9.22
CA LYS A 186 -4.63 -14.42 8.40
C LYS A 186 -4.74 -13.89 6.97
N ILE A 187 -4.99 -12.60 6.80
CA ILE A 187 -5.09 -11.96 5.47
C ILE A 187 -3.74 -12.04 4.73
N THR A 188 -2.62 -11.85 5.44
CA THR A 188 -1.28 -11.94 4.82
C THR A 188 -0.98 -13.36 4.35
N ASP A 189 -1.39 -14.39 5.10
CA ASP A 189 -1.25 -15.79 4.67
C ASP A 189 -2.13 -16.08 3.44
N GLU A 190 -3.36 -15.57 3.40
CA GLU A 190 -4.24 -15.66 2.23
C GLU A 190 -3.64 -14.93 1.01
N GLN A 191 -3.03 -13.75 1.20
CA GLN A 191 -2.31 -13.03 0.16
C GLN A 191 -1.11 -13.82 -0.35
N ALA A 192 -0.35 -14.47 0.54
CA ALA A 192 0.78 -15.31 0.16
C ALA A 192 0.36 -16.47 -0.74
N ASP A 193 -0.72 -17.17 -0.38
CA ASP A 193 -1.29 -18.25 -1.18
C ASP A 193 -1.82 -17.74 -2.53
N ALA A 194 -2.53 -16.60 -2.53
CA ALA A 194 -3.06 -16.01 -3.75
C ALA A 194 -1.95 -15.57 -4.72
N ILE A 195 -0.88 -14.94 -4.21
CA ILE A 195 0.31 -14.58 -4.99
C ILE A 195 0.99 -15.85 -5.54
N LYS A 196 1.14 -16.89 -4.72
CA LYS A 196 1.72 -18.17 -5.18
C LYS A 196 0.93 -18.76 -6.34
N MET A 197 -0.40 -18.75 -6.27
CA MET A 197 -1.26 -19.22 -7.34
C MET A 197 -1.15 -18.33 -8.60
N ALA A 198 -1.11 -17.02 -8.43
CA ALA A 198 -0.96 -16.07 -9.54
C ALA A 198 0.40 -16.21 -10.26
N LEU A 199 1.49 -16.38 -9.51
CA LEU A 199 2.82 -16.67 -10.06
C LEU A 199 2.82 -17.98 -10.87
N LYS A 200 2.21 -19.03 -10.31
CA LYS A 200 2.10 -20.32 -11.00
C LYS A 200 1.30 -20.21 -12.29
N ALA A 201 0.19 -19.45 -12.28
CA ALA A 201 -0.61 -19.19 -13.49
C ALA A 201 0.17 -18.42 -14.57
N LYS A 202 1.14 -17.59 -14.17
CA LYS A 202 2.06 -16.87 -15.05
C LYS A 202 3.31 -17.69 -15.43
N GLY A 203 3.36 -18.97 -15.07
CA GLY A 203 4.46 -19.88 -15.44
C GLY A 203 5.68 -19.84 -14.52
N LEU A 204 5.62 -19.14 -13.38
CA LEU A 204 6.68 -19.12 -12.37
C LEU A 204 6.30 -19.98 -11.16
N THR A 205 7.04 -21.06 -10.92
CA THR A 205 6.90 -21.83 -9.68
C THR A 205 7.77 -21.21 -8.59
N ALA A 206 7.14 -20.65 -7.55
CA ALA A 206 7.82 -20.05 -6.41
C ALA A 206 7.20 -20.50 -5.08
N ASN A 207 8.02 -20.55 -4.04
CA ASN A 207 7.53 -20.63 -2.66
C ASN A 207 7.35 -19.22 -2.11
N VAL A 208 6.25 -18.98 -1.40
CA VAL A 208 5.97 -17.69 -0.77
C VAL A 208 6.04 -17.87 0.75
N TYR A 209 6.75 -16.96 1.41
CA TYR A 209 7.03 -16.96 2.84
C TYR A 209 6.52 -15.66 3.45
N VAL A 210 6.07 -15.72 4.69
CA VAL A 210 5.60 -14.55 5.44
C VAL A 210 6.55 -14.28 6.60
N GLY A 211 7.12 -13.09 6.64
CA GLY A 211 7.97 -12.59 7.71
C GLY A 211 7.37 -11.35 8.34
N MET A 212 7.01 -11.44 9.61
CA MET A 212 6.46 -10.34 10.39
C MET A 212 7.57 -9.69 11.22
N ARG A 213 7.45 -8.38 11.43
CA ARG A 213 8.46 -7.59 12.14
C ARG A 213 8.36 -7.69 13.67
N TYR A 214 7.13 -7.68 14.21
CA TYR A 214 6.89 -7.61 15.67
C TYR A 214 6.01 -8.73 16.23
N TRP A 215 5.48 -9.60 15.37
CA TRP A 215 4.73 -10.79 15.78
C TRP A 215 5.11 -12.02 14.94
N TYR A 216 4.48 -13.17 15.19
CA TYR A 216 4.77 -14.41 14.48
C TYR A 216 4.12 -14.46 13.07
N PRO A 217 4.79 -15.08 12.07
CA PRO A 217 6.10 -15.70 12.15
C PRO A 217 7.14 -14.58 12.03
N PHE A 218 8.14 -14.57 12.89
CA PHE A 218 9.18 -13.56 12.77
C PHE A 218 9.97 -13.75 11.47
N THR A 219 10.63 -12.68 11.03
CA THR A 219 11.44 -12.71 9.80
C THR A 219 12.50 -13.82 9.86
N GLU A 220 13.07 -14.06 11.03
CA GLU A 220 14.03 -15.13 11.32
C GLU A 220 13.46 -16.53 11.04
N GLU A 221 12.19 -16.77 11.36
CA GLU A 221 11.52 -18.04 11.13
C GLU A 221 11.27 -18.26 9.63
N ALA A 222 10.85 -17.21 8.91
CA ALA A 222 10.69 -17.26 7.46
C ALA A 222 12.03 -17.56 6.76
N ILE A 223 13.10 -16.93 7.21
CA ILE A 223 14.45 -17.17 6.70
C ILE A 223 14.94 -18.59 6.98
N HIS A 224 14.61 -19.15 8.16
CA HIS A 224 14.92 -20.54 8.44
C HIS A 224 14.26 -21.50 7.43
N GLN A 225 13.00 -21.24 7.06
CA GLN A 225 12.31 -22.04 6.03
C GLN A 225 12.91 -21.85 4.63
N ILE A 226 13.26 -20.62 4.25
CA ILE A 226 13.94 -20.32 2.97
C ILE A 226 15.24 -21.13 2.84
N LYS A 227 16.01 -21.24 3.93
CA LYS A 227 17.23 -22.07 3.98
C LYS A 227 16.91 -23.56 3.86
N LYS A 228 15.91 -24.03 4.61
CA LYS A 228 15.48 -25.44 4.60
C LYS A 228 15.05 -25.90 3.21
N ASP A 229 14.34 -25.04 2.48
CA ASP A 229 13.84 -25.31 1.14
C ASP A 229 14.91 -25.16 0.04
N LYS A 230 16.10 -24.66 0.42
CA LYS A 230 17.25 -24.43 -0.46
C LYS A 230 16.92 -23.49 -1.63
N ILE A 231 16.23 -22.39 -1.34
CA ILE A 231 15.88 -21.33 -2.30
C ILE A 231 17.14 -20.72 -2.93
N THR A 232 17.23 -20.69 -4.26
CA THR A 232 18.41 -20.20 -4.99
C THR A 232 18.27 -18.77 -5.50
N LYS A 233 17.05 -18.21 -5.52
CA LYS A 233 16.77 -16.79 -5.81
C LYS A 233 15.63 -16.30 -4.93
N LEU A 234 15.77 -15.11 -4.36
CA LEU A 234 14.77 -14.54 -3.45
C LEU A 234 14.28 -13.19 -3.94
N VAL A 235 12.96 -12.98 -3.92
CA VAL A 235 12.36 -11.65 -4.04
C VAL A 235 11.81 -11.24 -2.69
N VAL A 236 12.17 -10.06 -2.21
CA VAL A 236 11.65 -9.48 -0.97
C VAL A 236 10.61 -8.45 -1.34
N LEU A 237 9.38 -8.66 -0.87
CA LEU A 237 8.21 -7.83 -1.14
C LEU A 237 7.57 -7.38 0.18
N PRO A 238 7.94 -6.20 0.69
CA PRO A 238 7.19 -5.55 1.76
C PRO A 238 5.77 -5.22 1.31
N LEU A 239 4.78 -5.54 2.14
CA LEU A 239 3.36 -5.26 1.89
C LEU A 239 2.98 -3.82 2.28
N TYR A 240 3.91 -2.89 2.08
CA TYR A 240 3.72 -1.44 2.21
C TYR A 240 3.93 -0.83 0.82
N PRO A 241 2.90 -0.20 0.20
CA PRO A 241 3.08 0.40 -1.12
C PRO A 241 4.10 1.55 -1.10
N GLN A 242 4.06 2.37 -0.05
CA GLN A 242 4.97 3.47 0.19
C GLN A 242 6.11 3.03 1.12
N PHE A 243 7.34 3.38 0.79
CA PHE A 243 8.48 3.16 1.67
C PHE A 243 8.41 4.11 2.86
N SER A 244 8.64 3.57 4.06
CA SER A 244 9.06 4.36 5.22
C SER A 244 10.22 3.68 5.94
N ILE A 245 11.04 4.49 6.59
CA ILE A 245 12.17 4.04 7.41
C ILE A 245 11.70 3.16 8.56
N SER A 246 10.52 3.44 9.14
CA SER A 246 9.93 2.69 10.26
C SER A 246 9.30 1.36 9.86
N THR A 247 8.94 1.17 8.59
CA THR A 247 8.27 -0.03 8.09
C THR A 247 9.20 -0.89 7.24
N THR A 248 9.27 -0.63 5.94
CA THR A 248 10.15 -1.33 4.99
C THR A 248 11.60 -1.18 5.42
N GLY A 249 12.04 0.02 5.80
CA GLY A 249 13.41 0.25 6.24
C GLY A 249 13.82 -0.61 7.45
N SER A 250 12.95 -0.73 8.46
CA SER A 250 13.21 -1.54 9.66
C SER A 250 13.33 -3.03 9.30
N SER A 251 12.39 -3.52 8.49
CA SER A 251 12.37 -4.93 8.08
C SER A 251 13.59 -5.29 7.22
N LEU A 252 14.01 -4.39 6.32
CA LEU A 252 15.21 -4.59 5.51
C LEU A 252 16.51 -4.54 6.32
N ARG A 253 16.61 -3.72 7.39
CA ARG A 253 17.78 -3.74 8.27
C ARG A 253 17.93 -5.06 9.03
N VAL A 254 16.83 -5.62 9.53
CA VAL A 254 16.83 -6.96 10.15
C VAL A 254 17.31 -8.00 9.14
N LEU A 255 16.78 -7.95 7.92
CA LEU A 255 17.18 -8.85 6.84
C LEU A 255 18.67 -8.73 6.50
N GLN A 256 19.18 -7.50 6.36
CA GLN A 256 20.60 -7.24 6.08
C GLN A 256 21.51 -7.82 7.16
N ASN A 257 21.16 -7.66 8.44
CA ASN A 257 21.93 -8.23 9.54
C ASN A 257 21.98 -9.76 9.45
N ILE A 258 20.81 -10.41 9.30
CA ILE A 258 20.71 -11.88 9.18
C ILE A 258 21.52 -12.38 7.97
N PHE A 259 21.44 -11.68 6.83
CA PHE A 259 22.16 -12.07 5.62
C PHE A 259 23.67 -11.90 5.74
N SER A 260 24.14 -10.89 6.48
CA SER A 260 25.56 -10.64 6.69
C SER A 260 26.23 -11.67 7.60
N GLU A 261 25.47 -12.29 8.50
CA GLU A 261 25.96 -13.26 9.49
C GLU A 261 25.91 -14.72 8.98
N ASP A 262 25.29 -14.98 7.82
CA ASP A 262 25.06 -16.32 7.30
C ASP A 262 25.73 -16.56 5.93
N ALA A 263 26.57 -17.59 5.86
CA ALA A 263 27.36 -17.92 4.66
C ALA A 263 26.53 -18.39 3.45
N TYR A 264 25.31 -18.87 3.66
CA TYR A 264 24.40 -19.23 2.58
C TYR A 264 23.68 -17.98 2.08
N LEU A 265 23.07 -17.21 3.01
CA LEU A 265 22.26 -16.04 2.67
C LEU A 265 23.09 -14.91 2.04
N SER A 266 24.32 -14.69 2.50
CA SER A 266 25.23 -13.68 1.94
C SER A 266 25.50 -13.84 0.43
N ARG A 267 25.38 -15.07 -0.09
CA ARG A 267 25.56 -15.42 -1.51
C ARG A 267 24.25 -15.59 -2.28
N LEU A 268 23.11 -15.62 -1.59
CA LEU A 268 21.80 -15.76 -2.21
C LEU A 268 21.49 -14.52 -3.07
N PRO A 269 21.20 -14.65 -4.37
CA PRO A 269 20.68 -13.55 -5.17
C PRO A 269 19.34 -13.07 -4.63
N VAL A 270 19.27 -11.79 -4.25
CA VAL A 270 18.06 -11.15 -3.72
C VAL A 270 17.68 -9.96 -4.59
N ALA A 271 16.41 -9.87 -4.98
CA ALA A 271 15.79 -8.66 -5.49
C ALA A 271 14.89 -8.06 -4.39
N ILE A 272 14.96 -6.75 -4.18
CA ILE A 272 14.17 -6.06 -3.16
C ILE A 272 13.26 -5.05 -3.85
N ILE A 273 11.95 -5.20 -3.65
CA ILE A 273 10.96 -4.23 -4.10
C ILE A 273 10.77 -3.23 -2.94
N GLN A 274 11.41 -2.06 -3.02
CA GLN A 274 11.43 -1.11 -1.90
C GLN A 274 10.10 -0.37 -1.71
N SER A 275 9.44 -0.04 -2.81
CA SER A 275 8.12 0.58 -2.87
C SER A 275 7.45 0.22 -4.19
N TRP A 276 6.12 0.34 -4.25
CA TRP A 276 5.32 -0.05 -5.41
C TRP A 276 3.99 0.71 -5.52
N TYR A 277 3.86 1.84 -4.82
CA TYR A 277 2.65 2.69 -4.83
C TYR A 277 2.25 3.24 -6.21
N GLN A 278 3.17 3.32 -7.18
CA GLN A 278 2.90 3.81 -8.54
C GLN A 278 2.38 2.73 -9.49
N ARG A 279 2.33 1.47 -9.07
CA ARG A 279 1.96 0.38 -9.96
C ARG A 279 0.53 0.55 -10.45
N GLU A 280 0.36 0.44 -11.76
CA GLU A 280 -0.93 0.65 -12.42
C GLU A 280 -2.02 -0.29 -11.88
N GLY A 281 -1.68 -1.56 -11.62
CA GLY A 281 -2.63 -2.52 -11.07
C GLY A 281 -3.09 -2.18 -9.64
N TYR A 282 -2.18 -1.73 -8.77
CA TYR A 282 -2.51 -1.20 -7.45
C TYR A 282 -3.41 0.04 -7.53
N ILE A 283 -3.04 1.05 -8.33
CA ILE A 283 -3.82 2.28 -8.52
C ILE A 283 -5.23 1.97 -9.00
N LYS A 284 -5.36 1.09 -10.01
CA LYS A 284 -6.65 0.67 -10.55
C LYS A 284 -7.50 -0.07 -9.53
N SER A 285 -6.89 -0.96 -8.75
CA SER A 285 -7.60 -1.72 -7.71
C SER A 285 -8.13 -0.81 -6.59
N MET A 286 -7.35 0.19 -6.20
CA MET A 286 -7.82 1.20 -5.24
C MET A 286 -8.98 2.03 -5.83
N ALA A 287 -8.86 2.45 -7.09
CA ALA A 287 -9.91 3.20 -7.77
C ALA A 287 -11.19 2.37 -7.97
N ASP A 288 -11.09 1.04 -8.18
CA ASP A 288 -12.23 0.12 -8.24
C ASP A 288 -12.99 0.14 -6.90
N LEU A 289 -12.29 -0.10 -5.78
CA LEU A 289 -12.90 -0.12 -4.45
C LEU A 289 -13.51 1.23 -4.05
N ILE A 290 -12.81 2.35 -4.34
CA ILE A 290 -13.35 3.70 -4.10
C ILE A 290 -14.62 3.91 -4.93
N GLY A 291 -14.60 3.55 -6.21
CA GLY A 291 -15.75 3.68 -7.10
C GLY A 291 -16.96 2.87 -6.60
N GLU A 292 -16.74 1.63 -6.18
CA GLU A 292 -17.78 0.75 -5.63
C GLU A 292 -18.42 1.33 -4.36
N GLU A 293 -17.61 1.85 -3.43
CA GLU A 293 -18.14 2.45 -2.19
C GLU A 293 -18.84 3.79 -2.44
N LEU A 294 -18.35 4.60 -3.38
CA LEU A 294 -19.01 5.87 -3.76
C LEU A 294 -20.45 5.63 -4.24
N GLN A 295 -20.71 4.56 -5.00
CA GLN A 295 -22.05 4.24 -5.51
C GLN A 295 -23.05 3.85 -4.41
N LYS A 296 -22.59 3.58 -3.19
CA LYS A 296 -23.49 3.31 -2.05
C LYS A 296 -24.09 4.58 -1.44
N PHE A 297 -23.54 5.76 -1.76
CA PHE A 297 -24.09 7.03 -1.33
C PHE A 297 -25.25 7.46 -2.24
N ALA A 298 -26.23 8.16 -1.68
CA ALA A 298 -27.38 8.66 -2.44
C ALA A 298 -26.99 9.69 -3.52
N LYS A 299 -25.89 10.42 -3.28
CA LYS A 299 -25.31 11.41 -4.19
C LYS A 299 -23.80 11.23 -4.27
N PRO A 300 -23.31 10.24 -5.03
CA PRO A 300 -21.89 9.90 -5.10
C PRO A 300 -20.99 11.09 -5.46
N GLU A 301 -21.47 12.02 -6.28
CA GLU A 301 -20.75 13.21 -6.75
C GLU A 301 -20.51 14.28 -5.67
N GLU A 302 -21.31 14.30 -4.60
CA GLU A 302 -21.17 15.26 -3.48
C GLU A 302 -20.25 14.73 -2.36
N VAL A 303 -19.77 13.48 -2.46
CA VAL A 303 -18.98 12.83 -1.40
C VAL A 303 -17.55 13.37 -1.37
N MET A 304 -17.07 13.74 -0.18
CA MET A 304 -15.65 14.03 0.06
C MET A 304 -14.87 12.73 0.21
N ILE A 305 -13.86 12.51 -0.63
CA ILE A 305 -12.94 11.38 -0.47
C ILE A 305 -11.87 11.75 0.56
N PHE A 306 -11.79 11.00 1.66
CA PHE A 306 -10.89 11.29 2.76
C PHE A 306 -9.84 10.20 2.89
N PHE A 307 -8.63 10.46 2.39
CA PHE A 307 -7.50 9.55 2.53
C PHE A 307 -6.93 9.65 3.94
N SER A 308 -6.93 8.52 4.65
CA SER A 308 -6.29 8.39 5.95
C SER A 308 -5.07 7.49 5.84
N ALA A 309 -3.91 8.06 6.18
CA ALA A 309 -2.61 7.38 6.17
C ALA A 309 -2.03 7.34 7.58
N HIS A 310 -1.29 6.29 7.93
CA HIS A 310 -0.58 6.27 9.22
C HIS A 310 0.41 7.44 9.31
N GLY A 311 0.39 8.16 10.43
CA GLY A 311 1.34 9.24 10.65
C GLY A 311 2.77 8.72 10.86
N VAL A 312 3.75 9.57 10.59
CA VAL A 312 5.15 9.33 10.98
C VAL A 312 5.66 10.52 11.79
N PRO A 313 6.65 10.34 12.69
CA PRO A 313 7.31 11.47 13.33
C PRO A 313 7.85 12.45 12.27
N LEU A 314 7.63 13.75 12.47
CA LEU A 314 8.03 14.77 11.49
C LEU A 314 9.54 14.74 11.19
N THR A 315 10.34 14.43 12.21
CA THR A 315 11.80 14.29 12.10
C THR A 315 12.23 13.17 11.16
N TYR A 316 11.39 12.17 10.89
CA TYR A 316 11.72 11.15 9.90
C TYR A 316 11.72 11.76 8.50
N VAL A 317 10.75 12.62 8.20
CA VAL A 317 10.66 13.30 6.92
C VAL A 317 11.72 14.41 6.83
N GLU A 318 11.79 15.31 7.80
CA GLU A 318 12.64 16.52 7.71
C GLU A 318 14.12 16.25 7.94
N ASP A 319 14.48 15.48 8.98
CA ASP A 319 15.88 15.26 9.36
C ASP A 319 16.47 14.02 8.69
N ALA A 320 15.66 12.97 8.55
CA ALA A 320 16.08 11.68 8.03
C ALA A 320 15.83 11.54 6.51
N GLY A 321 14.98 12.37 5.91
CA GLY A 321 14.68 12.27 4.47
C GLY A 321 13.84 11.03 4.14
N ASP A 322 12.91 10.65 5.02
CA ASP A 322 11.93 9.59 4.74
C ASP A 322 11.05 10.00 3.54
N PRO A 323 11.03 9.23 2.42
CA PRO A 323 10.24 9.57 1.24
C PRO A 323 8.74 9.32 1.43
N TYR A 324 8.31 8.78 2.57
CA TYR A 324 6.93 8.38 2.82
C TYR A 324 5.89 9.44 2.47
N LYS A 325 6.12 10.69 2.89
CA LYS A 325 5.20 11.81 2.61
C LYS A 325 5.01 12.03 1.11
N ASP A 326 6.12 12.13 0.37
CA ASP A 326 6.09 12.44 -1.05
C ASP A 326 5.51 11.28 -1.86
N GLN A 327 5.86 10.03 -1.49
CA GLN A 327 5.27 8.83 -2.10
C GLN A 327 3.78 8.70 -1.80
N MET A 328 3.33 9.09 -0.60
CA MET A 328 1.92 9.08 -0.22
C MET A 328 1.11 10.10 -1.04
N GLU A 329 1.62 11.32 -1.15
CA GLU A 329 0.97 12.40 -1.92
C GLU A 329 0.91 12.06 -3.42
N GLU A 330 1.98 11.51 -3.98
CA GLU A 330 1.99 11.04 -5.38
C GLU A 330 1.04 9.85 -5.60
N CYS A 331 1.03 8.89 -4.67
CA CYS A 331 0.09 7.77 -4.70
C CYS A 331 -1.37 8.24 -4.79
N ILE A 332 -1.75 9.17 -3.91
CA ILE A 332 -3.10 9.73 -3.89
C ILE A 332 -3.39 10.51 -5.17
N TYR A 333 -2.42 11.29 -5.65
CA TYR A 333 -2.55 11.98 -6.93
C TYR A 333 -2.87 10.99 -8.07
N LEU A 334 -2.13 9.88 -8.18
CA LEU A 334 -2.33 8.86 -9.20
C LEU A 334 -3.70 8.17 -9.08
N ILE A 335 -4.13 7.83 -7.85
CA ILE A 335 -5.48 7.29 -7.60
C ILE A 335 -6.56 8.27 -8.05
N MET A 336 -6.41 9.55 -7.70
CA MET A 336 -7.36 10.59 -8.10
C MET A 336 -7.35 10.86 -9.62
N GLN A 337 -6.22 10.71 -10.31
CA GLN A 337 -6.16 10.77 -11.77
C GLN A 337 -6.93 9.60 -12.40
N GLU A 338 -6.76 8.39 -11.88
CA GLU A 338 -7.48 7.21 -12.35
C GLU A 338 -9.00 7.36 -12.14
N LEU A 339 -9.44 7.86 -10.97
CA LEU A 339 -10.85 8.16 -10.72
C LEU A 339 -11.40 9.22 -11.68
N LYS A 340 -10.64 10.28 -11.96
CA LYS A 340 -11.02 11.31 -12.95
C LYS A 340 -11.13 10.74 -14.35
N ALA A 341 -10.23 9.86 -14.75
CA ALA A 341 -10.27 9.18 -16.04
C ALA A 341 -11.54 8.30 -16.19
N ARG A 342 -12.10 7.83 -15.06
CA ARG A 342 -13.35 7.06 -14.98
C ARG A 342 -14.61 7.91 -14.78
N GLY A 343 -14.47 9.25 -14.74
CA GLY A 343 -15.59 10.18 -14.62
C GLY A 343 -15.96 10.59 -13.18
N SER A 344 -15.16 10.24 -12.17
CA SER A 344 -15.34 10.69 -10.79
C SER A 344 -14.49 11.94 -10.52
N TYR A 345 -15.14 13.05 -10.19
CA TYR A 345 -14.51 14.36 -9.97
C TYR A 345 -14.63 14.86 -8.52
N ASN A 346 -14.82 13.94 -7.58
CA ASN A 346 -14.93 14.25 -6.16
C ASN A 346 -13.74 15.05 -5.63
N ASP A 347 -14.02 15.96 -4.71
CA ASP A 347 -12.99 16.58 -3.89
C ASP A 347 -12.35 15.53 -2.96
N HIS A 348 -11.10 15.78 -2.57
CA HIS A 348 -10.39 14.91 -1.65
C HIS A 348 -9.57 15.69 -0.62
N ALA A 349 -9.31 15.04 0.51
CA ALA A 349 -8.38 15.49 1.53
C ALA A 349 -7.50 14.32 1.99
N LEU A 350 -6.27 14.63 2.42
CA LEU A 350 -5.33 13.70 3.04
C LEU A 350 -5.10 14.14 4.48
N ALA A 351 -5.15 13.18 5.41
CA ALA A 351 -4.71 13.38 6.78
C ALA A 351 -3.98 12.15 7.33
N TYR A 352 -3.23 12.37 8.42
CA TYR A 352 -2.39 11.38 9.06
C TYR A 352 -2.94 10.97 10.43
N GLN A 353 -3.15 9.67 10.63
CA GLN A 353 -3.75 9.07 11.83
C GLN A 353 -2.72 8.55 12.84
N SER A 354 -3.23 8.02 13.96
CA SER A 354 -2.47 7.19 14.92
C SER A 354 -1.21 7.84 15.53
N ARG A 355 -1.22 9.15 15.76
CA ARG A 355 -0.12 9.88 16.43
C ARG A 355 0.05 9.44 17.89
N VAL A 356 1.30 9.26 18.34
CA VAL A 356 1.59 8.83 19.71
C VAL A 356 2.72 9.63 20.38
N GLY A 357 2.56 9.87 21.69
CA GLY A 357 3.57 10.55 22.49
C GLY A 357 3.66 12.07 22.22
N PRO A 358 4.65 12.74 22.83
CA PRO A 358 4.74 14.21 22.83
C PRO A 358 5.49 14.78 21.63
N VAL A 359 6.08 13.94 20.77
CA VAL A 359 6.85 14.38 19.59
C VAL A 359 5.91 14.93 18.53
N GLN A 360 6.42 15.78 17.64
CA GLN A 360 5.63 16.27 16.50
C GLN A 360 5.52 15.20 15.42
N TRP A 361 4.31 15.01 14.92
CA TRP A 361 3.99 14.08 13.85
C TRP A 361 3.70 14.83 12.55
N LEU A 362 3.75 14.11 11.44
CA LEU A 362 3.37 14.60 10.14
C LEU A 362 1.91 15.08 10.16
N LYS A 363 1.69 16.25 9.56
CA LYS A 363 0.40 16.95 9.50
C LYS A 363 -0.16 16.92 8.07
N PRO A 364 -1.47 17.10 7.89
CA PRO A 364 -2.48 17.41 8.91
C PRO A 364 -2.98 16.16 9.67
N TYR A 365 -3.55 16.33 10.87
CA TYR A 365 -3.98 15.21 11.71
C TYR A 365 -5.43 14.81 11.45
N THR A 366 -5.72 13.51 11.38
CA THR A 366 -7.05 12.99 11.02
C THR A 366 -8.16 13.55 11.92
N ASP A 367 -7.95 13.57 13.23
CA ASP A 367 -8.92 14.09 14.20
C ASP A 367 -9.24 15.58 13.99
N GLU A 368 -8.22 16.39 13.71
CA GLU A 368 -8.38 17.83 13.46
C GLU A 368 -9.06 18.12 12.11
N VAL A 369 -8.72 17.37 11.06
CA VAL A 369 -9.29 17.56 9.72
C VAL A 369 -10.76 17.14 9.67
N LEU A 370 -11.15 16.06 10.35
CA LEU A 370 -12.56 15.63 10.39
C LEU A 370 -13.46 16.70 11.02
N VAL A 371 -13.01 17.32 12.12
CA VAL A 371 -13.71 18.44 12.75
C VAL A 371 -13.80 19.65 11.81
N GLU A 372 -12.71 19.95 11.09
CA GLU A 372 -12.68 21.05 10.13
C GLU A 372 -13.66 20.82 8.96
N LEU A 373 -13.68 19.61 8.38
CA LEU A 373 -14.57 19.26 7.27
C LEU A 373 -16.05 19.34 7.69
N GLY A 374 -16.38 18.82 8.88
CA GLY A 374 -17.72 18.94 9.44
C GLY A 374 -18.14 20.41 9.63
N ARG A 375 -17.26 21.26 10.17
CA ARG A 375 -17.50 22.71 10.30
C ARG A 375 -17.65 23.43 8.96
N LYS A 376 -16.98 22.97 7.90
CA LYS A 376 -17.14 23.47 6.53
C LYS A 376 -18.43 23.00 5.86
N GLY A 377 -19.22 22.15 6.52
CA GLY A 377 -20.51 21.67 6.03
C GLY A 377 -20.43 20.45 5.13
N VAL A 378 -19.31 19.70 5.13
CA VAL A 378 -19.23 18.40 4.44
C VAL A 378 -20.24 17.44 5.06
N LYS A 379 -21.15 16.91 4.24
CA LYS A 379 -22.24 16.01 4.70
C LYS A 379 -21.99 14.54 4.44
N SER A 380 -21.23 14.23 3.40
CA SER A 380 -20.94 12.85 3.00
C SER A 380 -19.44 12.67 2.88
N LEU A 381 -18.89 11.69 3.58
CA LEU A 381 -17.45 11.43 3.62
C LEU A 381 -17.18 9.93 3.43
N LEU A 382 -16.29 9.62 2.50
CA LEU A 382 -15.79 8.27 2.24
C LEU A 382 -14.32 8.16 2.68
N ALA A 383 -14.07 7.46 3.78
CA ALA A 383 -12.73 7.24 4.30
C ALA A 383 -11.98 6.16 3.50
N VAL A 384 -10.73 6.43 3.13
CA VAL A 384 -9.87 5.54 2.35
C VAL A 384 -8.60 5.22 3.15
N PRO A 385 -8.45 4.02 3.71
CA PRO A 385 -7.20 3.59 4.33
C PRO A 385 -6.16 3.29 3.24
N VAL A 386 -5.22 4.23 3.01
CA VAL A 386 -4.31 4.17 1.85
C VAL A 386 -2.91 3.65 2.19
N SER A 387 -2.55 3.62 3.47
CA SER A 387 -1.22 3.18 3.93
C SER A 387 -1.06 1.67 4.12
N PHE A 388 -2.14 0.89 4.00
CA PHE A 388 -2.13 -0.56 4.22
C PHE A 388 -3.01 -1.30 3.21
N VAL A 389 -2.67 -2.56 2.97
CA VAL A 389 -3.39 -3.44 2.04
C VAL A 389 -4.21 -4.54 2.70
N SER A 390 -4.22 -4.61 4.03
CA SER A 390 -4.95 -5.61 4.81
C SER A 390 -5.69 -4.94 5.97
N GLU A 391 -6.84 -5.49 6.34
CA GLU A 391 -7.57 -5.04 7.52
C GLU A 391 -6.73 -5.28 8.79
N HIS A 392 -6.77 -4.33 9.71
CA HIS A 392 -6.05 -4.34 10.98
C HIS A 392 -6.71 -3.36 11.97
N ILE A 393 -6.11 -3.16 13.14
CA ILE A 393 -6.72 -2.34 14.20
C ILE A 393 -7.01 -0.90 13.74
N GLU A 394 -6.15 -0.29 12.93
CA GLU A 394 -6.36 1.10 12.52
C GLU A 394 -7.53 1.26 11.54
N THR A 395 -7.89 0.21 10.78
CA THR A 395 -9.06 0.27 9.90
C THR A 395 -10.33 -0.09 10.64
N LEU A 396 -10.32 -1.20 11.39
CA LEU A 396 -11.51 -1.78 12.01
C LEU A 396 -11.92 -1.12 13.32
N GLU A 397 -10.99 -0.46 14.01
CA GLU A 397 -11.25 0.24 15.27
C GLU A 397 -11.10 1.75 15.09
N GLU A 398 -9.91 2.25 14.70
CA GLU A 398 -9.70 3.70 14.63
C GLU A 398 -10.60 4.35 13.56
N ILE A 399 -10.65 3.85 12.32
CA ILE A 399 -11.51 4.43 11.28
C ILE A 399 -12.99 4.07 11.48
N ASP A 400 -13.33 2.80 11.67
CA ASP A 400 -14.72 2.33 11.72
C ASP A 400 -15.45 2.71 13.02
N MET A 401 -14.73 3.01 14.11
CA MET A 401 -15.30 3.40 15.40
C MET A 401 -14.89 4.82 15.79
N GLU A 402 -13.64 5.06 16.17
CA GLU A 402 -13.21 6.35 16.76
C GLU A 402 -13.45 7.53 15.79
N TYR A 403 -12.98 7.44 14.54
CA TYR A 403 -13.10 8.52 13.56
C TYR A 403 -14.48 8.63 12.94
N LYS A 404 -15.19 7.52 12.79
CA LYS A 404 -16.59 7.56 12.39
C LYS A 404 -17.43 8.32 13.42
N GLU A 405 -17.25 8.03 14.71
CA GLU A 405 -17.96 8.74 15.79
C GLU A 405 -17.62 10.23 15.75
N LEU A 406 -16.32 10.59 15.71
CA LEU A 406 -15.87 11.97 15.63
C LEU A 406 -16.42 12.72 14.40
N ALA A 407 -16.48 12.06 13.24
CA ALA A 407 -17.01 12.63 12.02
C ALA A 407 -18.51 12.97 12.16
N LEU A 408 -19.29 12.04 12.70
CA LEU A 408 -20.73 12.23 12.92
C LEU A 408 -20.99 13.36 13.92
N GLU A 409 -20.24 13.40 15.03
CA GLU A 409 -20.32 14.49 16.01
C GLU A 409 -19.92 15.85 15.44
N SER A 410 -19.06 15.86 14.42
CA SER A 410 -18.58 17.07 13.76
C SER A 410 -19.54 17.62 12.69
N GLY A 411 -20.62 16.90 12.38
CA GLY A 411 -21.66 17.36 11.44
C GLY A 411 -21.68 16.67 10.07
N ILE A 412 -20.87 15.62 9.88
CA ILE A 412 -20.98 14.68 8.77
C ILE A 412 -22.18 13.78 9.02
N GLU A 413 -22.96 13.48 7.99
CA GLU A 413 -24.22 12.71 8.12
C GLU A 413 -24.10 11.33 7.48
N ASN A 414 -23.39 11.23 6.36
CA ASN A 414 -23.19 9.98 5.64
C ASN A 414 -21.71 9.59 5.70
N TRP A 415 -21.44 8.41 6.24
CA TRP A 415 -20.10 7.86 6.38
C TRP A 415 -19.98 6.55 5.62
N GLY A 416 -18.89 6.39 4.89
CA GLY A 416 -18.47 5.14 4.27
C GLY A 416 -16.97 4.94 4.48
N ARG A 417 -16.53 3.69 4.37
CA ARG A 417 -15.11 3.33 4.38
C ARG A 417 -14.82 2.37 3.25
N VAL A 418 -13.74 2.62 2.52
CA VAL A 418 -13.19 1.69 1.54
C VAL A 418 -12.53 0.51 2.26
N PRO A 419 -12.89 -0.74 1.92
CA PRO A 419 -12.22 -1.91 2.49
C PRO A 419 -10.73 -1.90 2.12
N ALA A 420 -9.89 -2.51 2.96
CA ALA A 420 -8.52 -2.79 2.54
C ALA A 420 -8.50 -3.74 1.33
N LEU A 421 -7.48 -3.65 0.48
CA LEU A 421 -7.39 -4.43 -0.76
C LEU A 421 -7.50 -5.95 -0.56
N GLY A 422 -6.98 -6.48 0.55
CA GLY A 422 -7.01 -7.89 0.89
C GLY A 422 -6.46 -8.74 -0.25
N CYS A 423 -7.29 -9.66 -0.74
CA CYS A 423 -6.96 -10.59 -1.83
C CYS A 423 -7.65 -10.24 -3.16
N THR A 424 -7.98 -8.97 -3.41
CA THR A 424 -8.60 -8.54 -4.68
C THR A 424 -7.77 -9.05 -5.87
N SER A 425 -8.43 -9.68 -6.85
CA SER A 425 -7.74 -10.42 -7.91
C SER A 425 -6.79 -9.56 -8.75
N SER A 426 -7.18 -8.33 -9.07
CA SER A 426 -6.35 -7.36 -9.82
C SER A 426 -5.09 -7.00 -9.04
N PHE A 427 -5.25 -6.74 -7.73
CA PHE A 427 -4.14 -6.42 -6.83
C PHE A 427 -3.15 -7.59 -6.68
N ILE A 428 -3.64 -8.81 -6.42
CA ILE A 428 -2.80 -10.00 -6.33
C ILE A 428 -2.05 -10.27 -7.63
N THR A 429 -2.72 -10.08 -8.77
CA THR A 429 -2.09 -10.25 -10.09
C THR A 429 -0.96 -9.24 -10.29
N ASP A 430 -1.17 -7.98 -9.89
CA ASP A 430 -0.16 -6.93 -9.99
C ASP A 430 1.04 -7.16 -9.07
N LEU A 431 0.84 -7.67 -7.85
CA LEU A 431 1.95 -8.09 -6.99
C LEU A 431 2.75 -9.26 -7.58
N ALA A 432 2.07 -10.22 -8.21
CA ALA A 432 2.74 -11.31 -8.91
C ALA A 432 3.56 -10.79 -10.11
N ASP A 433 3.05 -9.80 -10.84
CA ASP A 433 3.79 -9.12 -11.91
C ASP A 433 5.02 -8.39 -11.36
N ALA A 434 4.88 -7.67 -10.24
CA ALA A 434 6.01 -7.01 -9.57
C ALA A 434 7.13 -7.98 -9.21
N VAL A 435 6.78 -9.17 -8.71
CA VAL A 435 7.75 -10.23 -8.38
C VAL A 435 8.48 -10.72 -9.63
N ILE A 436 7.76 -10.98 -10.73
CA ILE A 436 8.34 -11.45 -11.98
C ILE A 436 9.28 -10.39 -12.58
N GLU A 437 8.85 -9.13 -12.58
CA GLU A 437 9.63 -7.99 -13.07
C GLU A 437 10.89 -7.75 -12.24
N ALA A 438 10.83 -7.97 -10.91
CA ALA A 438 11.97 -7.77 -10.02
C ALA A 438 13.00 -8.90 -10.10
N LEU A 439 12.58 -10.14 -10.40
CA LEU A 439 13.43 -11.33 -10.33
C LEU A 439 14.75 -11.22 -11.13
N PRO A 440 14.80 -10.67 -12.35
CA PRO A 440 16.05 -10.48 -13.11
C PRO A 440 17.07 -9.55 -12.44
N SER A 441 16.63 -8.68 -11.52
CA SER A 441 17.52 -7.75 -10.79
C SER A 441 18.23 -8.39 -9.59
N ALA A 442 17.93 -9.66 -9.27
CA ALA A 442 18.43 -10.32 -8.08
C ALA A 442 19.96 -10.43 -8.07
N LYS A 443 20.58 -9.91 -7.00
CA LYS A 443 22.04 -9.90 -6.79
C LYS A 443 22.38 -10.29 -5.36
N SER A 444 23.57 -10.84 -5.13
CA SER A 444 24.03 -11.14 -3.77
C SER A 444 24.27 -9.86 -2.97
N ILE A 445 23.71 -9.80 -1.77
CA ILE A 445 23.78 -8.61 -0.88
C ILE A 445 25.22 -8.25 -0.49
N SER A 446 26.19 -9.19 -0.56
CA SER A 446 27.61 -8.89 -0.29
C SER A 446 28.35 -8.15 -1.42
N THR A 447 27.85 -8.13 -2.66
CA THR A 447 28.58 -7.55 -3.81
C THR A 447 28.45 -6.03 -3.90
N THR A 448 27.51 -5.42 -3.19
CA THR A 448 27.28 -3.97 -3.18
C THR A 448 28.37 -3.17 -2.49
N ARG A 449 29.34 -3.80 -1.81
CA ARG A 449 30.48 -3.08 -1.19
C ARG A 449 31.50 -2.54 -2.19
N SER A 450 31.38 -2.87 -3.47
CA SER A 450 32.21 -2.32 -4.54
C SER A 450 31.33 -2.08 -5.77
N THR A 451 31.22 -0.82 -6.19
CA THR A 451 30.55 -0.31 -7.41
C THR A 451 29.03 -0.06 -7.34
N SER A 452 28.60 0.89 -6.51
CA SER A 452 27.43 1.76 -6.79
C SER A 452 27.47 3.02 -5.93
N GLU A 453 28.16 4.06 -6.40
CA GLU A 453 28.40 5.29 -5.62
C GLU A 453 27.21 6.29 -5.58
N GLU A 454 26.02 5.93 -6.05
CA GLU A 454 24.84 6.82 -5.98
C GLU A 454 23.88 6.43 -4.85
N SER A 455 23.54 5.16 -4.67
CA SER A 455 22.63 4.73 -3.58
C SER A 455 23.32 4.66 -2.20
N ASP A 456 24.62 4.33 -2.17
CA ASP A 456 25.36 4.17 -0.91
C ASP A 456 25.81 5.51 -0.31
N ARG A 457 25.98 6.54 -1.14
CA ARG A 457 26.27 7.90 -0.64
C ARG A 457 25.10 8.43 0.18
N ASP A 458 23.86 8.14 -0.23
CA ASP A 458 22.68 8.50 0.55
C ASP A 458 22.59 7.70 1.85
N PHE A 459 22.80 6.38 1.82
CA PHE A 459 22.70 5.54 3.03
C PHE A 459 23.78 5.82 4.09
N LEU A 460 25.03 6.10 3.68
CA LEU A 460 26.15 6.36 4.60
C LEU A 460 26.15 7.81 5.10
N SER A 461 25.83 8.78 4.24
CA SER A 461 25.60 10.18 4.64
C SER A 461 24.42 10.29 5.62
N TYR A 462 23.38 9.47 5.41
CA TYR A 462 22.22 9.31 6.28
C TYR A 462 22.58 8.72 7.65
N ALA A 463 23.39 7.66 7.71
CA ALA A 463 23.86 7.07 8.96
C ALA A 463 24.68 8.06 9.83
N ILE A 464 25.35 9.03 9.21
CA ILE A 464 26.14 10.07 9.86
C ILE A 464 25.26 11.23 10.37
N LYS A 465 24.23 11.64 9.61
CA LYS A 465 23.26 12.68 10.04
C LYS A 465 22.36 12.21 11.19
N MET A 466 22.08 10.90 11.30
CA MET A 466 21.31 10.29 12.39
C MET A 466 21.92 10.44 13.80
N ILE A 467 23.17 10.89 13.92
CA ILE A 467 23.89 10.96 15.21
C ILE A 467 23.43 12.16 16.07
N PHE A 468 22.95 13.25 15.47
CA PHE A 468 22.83 14.54 16.18
C PHE A 468 21.40 14.98 16.57
N GLY A 469 20.34 14.38 16.03
CA GLY A 469 18.95 14.78 16.33
C GLY A 469 18.35 14.23 17.63
N SER A 470 18.96 13.22 18.24
CA SER A 470 18.32 12.43 19.33
C SER A 470 18.30 13.11 20.72
N VAL A 471 19.12 14.13 20.96
CA VAL A 471 19.30 14.69 22.31
C VAL A 471 18.11 15.54 22.77
N LEU A 472 17.42 16.22 21.85
CA LEU A 472 16.32 17.14 22.19
C LEU A 472 14.99 16.41 22.46
N ALA A 473 14.71 15.31 21.75
CA ALA A 473 13.52 14.48 21.95
C ALA A 473 13.55 13.71 23.30
N PHE A 474 14.74 13.36 23.78
CA PHE A 474 14.92 12.66 25.05
C PHE A 474 14.54 13.51 26.27
N VAL A 475 14.75 14.83 26.21
CA VAL A 475 14.38 15.76 27.30
C VAL A 475 12.86 15.96 27.39
N LEU A 476 12.14 15.83 26.27
CA LEU A 476 10.69 16.08 26.20
C LEU A 476 9.82 14.84 26.49
N LEU A 477 10.38 13.63 26.41
CA LEU A 477 9.69 12.37 26.77
C LEU A 477 9.57 12.14 28.29
N LEU A 478 10.28 12.92 29.10
CA LEU A 478 10.21 12.88 30.55
C LEU A 478 9.09 13.80 31.08
N CYS A 479 7.84 13.45 30.80
CA CYS A 479 6.72 14.02 31.55
C CYS A 479 6.84 13.62 33.04
N PRO A 480 6.45 14.48 34.00
CA PRO A 480 6.57 14.19 35.43
C PRO A 480 5.97 12.83 35.85
N LYS A 481 4.87 12.42 35.19
CA LYS A 481 4.20 11.13 35.41
C LYS A 481 5.06 9.91 35.07
N VAL A 482 5.93 10.01 34.06
CA VAL A 482 6.85 8.92 33.66
C VAL A 482 7.99 8.77 34.67
N ILE A 483 8.48 9.90 35.20
CA ILE A 483 9.50 9.91 36.27
C ILE A 483 8.94 9.31 37.56
N THR A 484 7.69 9.61 37.92
CA THR A 484 7.05 9.05 39.13
C THR A 484 6.84 7.54 39.02
N ALA A 485 6.47 7.03 37.84
CA ALA A 485 6.33 5.59 37.60
C ALA A 485 7.68 4.86 37.63
N PHE A 486 8.74 5.47 37.09
CA PHE A 486 10.09 4.90 37.09
C PHE A 486 10.69 4.80 38.50
N ARG A 487 10.37 5.76 39.39
CA ARG A 487 10.84 5.77 40.78
C ARG A 487 10.18 4.69 41.65
N ASN A 488 8.96 4.29 41.33
CA ASN A 488 8.22 3.26 42.05
C ASN A 488 8.57 1.82 41.61
N LEU A 489 9.29 1.66 40.49
CA LEU A 489 9.71 0.35 39.98
C LEU A 489 11.14 -0.04 40.39
N LEU A 490 11.89 0.90 40.99
CA LEU A 490 13.29 0.75 41.41
C LEU A 490 13.47 0.70 42.93
N VAL A 491 12.37 0.54 43.68
CA VAL A 491 12.36 0.33 45.14
C VAL A 491 11.82 -1.05 45.46
#